data_AF-A0A920EZ01-F1
#
_entry.id   AF-A0A920EZ01-F1
#
_cell.length_a   1.000
_cell.length_b   1.000
_cell.length_c   1.000
_cell.angle_alpha   90.00
_cell.angle_beta   90.00
_cell.angle_gamma   90.00
#
_symmetry.space_group_name_H-M   'P 1'
#
loop_
_entity.id
_entity.type
_entity.pdbx_description
1 polymer ?
#
loop_
_entity_poly.entity_id
_entity_poly.type
_entity_poly.pdbx_seq_one_letter_code
_entity_poly.pdbx_strand_id
1 'polypeptide(L)'
;MFLALFSAIMMHALSLLLAVFFEDFSTFVISTLLFGMSNLGIVSLTMTLAGRLNPANASKEMARLTFGFALALIIGPFFTGVLAEYSGSYDVPILIAGCLMLLGGILIVIREFFLKKDKI
;
A
#
# COMPACT_ATOMS: atom_id res chain seq x y z
N MET A 1 -14.09 -5.20 -7.30
CA MET A 1 -13.15 -4.06 -7.22
C MET A 1 -12.56 -3.91 -5.83
N PHE A 2 -13.39 -3.77 -4.78
CA PHE A 2 -12.95 -3.84 -3.39
C PHE A 2 -12.07 -5.07 -3.09
N LEU A 3 -12.57 -6.27 -3.42
CA LEU A 3 -11.87 -7.53 -3.13
C LEU A 3 -10.49 -7.61 -3.80
N ALA A 4 -10.37 -7.07 -5.02
CA ALA A 4 -9.12 -7.02 -5.78
C ALA A 4 -8.12 -6.02 -5.19
N LEU A 5 -8.60 -4.87 -4.71
CA LEU A 5 -7.75 -3.88 -4.03
C LEU A 5 -7.27 -4.41 -2.67
N PHE A 6 -8.16 -5.05 -1.91
CA PHE A 6 -7.81 -5.72 -0.66
C PHE A 6 -6.78 -6.82 -0.88
N SER A 7 -6.98 -7.71 -1.87
CA SER A 7 -6.02 -8.77 -2.18
C SER A 7 -4.66 -8.21 -2.61
N ALA A 8 -4.64 -7.12 -3.39
CA ALA A 8 -3.39 -6.49 -3.81
C ALA A 8 -2.61 -5.92 -2.61
N ILE A 9 -3.29 -5.28 -1.65
CA ILE A 9 -2.66 -4.80 -0.41
C ILE A 9 -2.11 -5.97 0.42
N MET A 10 -2.87 -7.06 0.56
CA MET A 10 -2.39 -8.24 1.29
C MET A 10 -1.17 -8.88 0.61
N MET A 11 -1.16 -8.96 -0.72
CA MET A 11 0.02 -9.45 -1.47
C MET A 11 1.22 -8.53 -1.29
N HIS A 12 1.02 -7.21 -1.25
CA HIS A 12 2.10 -6.25 -1.01
C HIS A 12 2.66 -6.36 0.41
N ALA A 13 1.80 -6.48 1.42
CA ALA A 13 2.22 -6.74 2.79
C ALA A 13 3.02 -8.05 2.90
N LEU A 14 2.56 -9.12 2.25
CA LEU A 14 3.27 -10.40 2.21
C LEU A 14 4.65 -10.27 1.56
N SER A 15 4.78 -9.50 0.47
CA SER A 15 6.08 -9.27 -0.17
C SER A 15 7.09 -8.59 0.76
N LEU A 16 6.64 -7.67 1.61
CA LEU A 16 7.50 -6.98 2.57
C LEU A 16 7.93 -7.93 3.70
N LEU A 17 7.02 -8.79 4.17
CA LEU A 17 7.37 -9.80 5.19
C LEU A 17 8.36 -10.83 4.64
N LEU A 18 8.16 -11.30 3.40
CA LEU A 18 9.10 -12.23 2.76
C LEU A 18 10.49 -11.61 2.62
N ALA A 19 10.58 -10.32 2.27
CA ALA A 19 11.85 -9.62 2.13
C ALA A 19 12.62 -9.45 3.46
N VAL A 20 11.93 -9.49 4.61
CA VAL A 20 12.55 -9.33 5.94
C VAL A 20 12.96 -10.67 6.55
N PHE A 21 12.14 -11.70 6.39
CA PHE A 21 12.38 -12.98 7.09
C PHE A 21 13.28 -13.95 6.32
N PHE A 22 13.54 -13.70 5.04
CA PHE A 22 14.30 -14.60 4.17
C PHE A 22 15.39 -13.84 3.43
N GLU A 23 16.64 -14.29 3.61
CA GLU A 23 17.83 -13.68 3.00
C GLU A 23 18.30 -14.42 1.73
N ASP A 24 17.58 -15.45 1.29
CA ASP A 24 17.96 -16.22 0.11
C ASP A 24 17.58 -15.50 -1.20
N PHE A 25 18.44 -15.65 -2.23
CA PHE A 25 18.27 -14.99 -3.52
C PHE A 25 16.93 -15.31 -4.20
N SER A 26 16.47 -16.57 -4.09
CA SER A 26 15.20 -16.99 -4.69
C SER A 26 14.02 -16.26 -4.07
N THR A 27 13.96 -16.18 -2.74
CA THR A 27 12.91 -15.45 -2.03
C THR A 27 13.01 -13.95 -2.26
N PHE A 28 14.21 -13.39 -2.39
CA PHE A 28 14.39 -11.97 -2.74
C PHE A 28 13.78 -11.64 -4.12
N VAL A 29 14.02 -12.47 -5.13
CA VAL A 29 13.45 -12.31 -6.48
C VAL A 29 11.92 -12.41 -6.43
N ILE A 30 11.38 -13.41 -5.74
CA ILE A 30 9.94 -13.60 -5.59
C ILE A 30 9.29 -12.40 -4.89
N SER A 31 9.91 -11.93 -3.79
CA SER A 31 9.43 -10.78 -3.01
C SER A 31 9.40 -9.52 -3.86
N THR A 32 10.46 -9.25 -4.62
CA THR A 32 10.56 -8.07 -5.49
C THR A 32 9.51 -8.10 -6.62
N LEU A 33 9.28 -9.27 -7.23
CA LEU A 33 8.23 -9.44 -8.24
C LEU A 33 6.83 -9.22 -7.67
N LEU A 34 6.55 -9.81 -6.51
CA LEU A 34 5.27 -9.63 -5.80
C LEU A 34 5.06 -8.17 -5.42
N PHE A 35 6.09 -7.50 -4.91
CA PHE A 35 6.07 -6.09 -4.55
C PHE A 35 5.71 -5.22 -5.76
N GLY A 36 6.40 -5.40 -6.89
CA GLY A 36 6.17 -4.63 -8.11
C GLY A 36 4.76 -4.82 -8.69
N MET A 37 4.32 -6.08 -8.83
CA MET A 37 2.99 -6.39 -9.38
C MET A 37 1.86 -5.85 -8.50
N SER A 38 1.95 -6.05 -7.18
CA SER A 38 0.93 -5.60 -6.24
C SER A 38 0.84 -4.07 -6.16
N ASN A 39 1.97 -3.37 -6.13
CA ASN A 39 1.98 -1.90 -6.06
C ASN A 39 1.30 -1.25 -7.27
N LEU A 40 1.61 -1.72 -8.48
CA LEU A 40 0.96 -1.26 -9.70
C LEU A 40 -0.55 -1.51 -9.66
N GLY A 41 -0.96 -2.68 -9.16
CA GLY A 41 -2.37 -3.02 -8.95
C GLY A 41 -3.08 -2.08 -7.97
N ILE A 42 -2.46 -1.81 -6.82
CA ILE A 42 -3.01 -0.91 -5.79
C ILE A 42 -3.22 0.49 -6.36
N VAL A 43 -2.21 1.08 -6.99
CA VAL A 43 -2.29 2.45 -7.53
C VAL A 43 -3.38 2.54 -8.61
N SER A 44 -3.37 1.61 -9.57
CA SER A 44 -4.35 1.58 -10.67
C SER A 44 -5.79 1.43 -10.17
N LEU A 45 -6.03 0.46 -9.27
CA LEU A 45 -7.35 0.22 -8.69
C LEU A 45 -7.83 1.38 -7.83
N THR A 46 -6.94 2.01 -7.06
CA THR A 46 -7.27 3.15 -6.19
C THR A 46 -7.65 4.37 -7.02
N MET A 47 -6.90 4.69 -8.07
CA MET A 47 -7.24 5.78 -9.00
C MET A 47 -8.57 5.52 -9.71
N THR A 48 -8.78 4.27 -10.16
CA THR A 48 -10.07 3.86 -10.75
C THR A 48 -11.21 4.00 -9.74
N LEU A 49 -10.96 3.72 -8.45
CA LEU A 49 -11.98 3.81 -7.39
C LEU A 49 -12.38 5.26 -7.16
N ALA A 50 -11.40 6.16 -7.07
CA ALA A 50 -11.64 7.59 -6.89
C ALA A 50 -12.47 8.18 -8.03
N GLY A 51 -12.14 7.84 -9.28
CA GLY A 51 -12.92 8.29 -10.43
C GLY A 51 -14.36 7.77 -10.44
N ARG A 52 -14.59 6.55 -9.96
CA ARG A 52 -15.95 5.97 -9.83
C ARG A 52 -16.75 6.55 -8.67
N LEU A 53 -16.10 6.92 -7.57
CA LEU A 53 -16.77 7.47 -6.39
C LEU A 53 -17.24 8.90 -6.58
N ASN A 54 -16.53 9.68 -7.39
CA ASN A 54 -16.93 11.05 -7.71
C ASN A 54 -16.86 11.31 -9.23
N PRO A 55 -17.78 10.73 -10.04
CA PRO A 55 -17.71 10.83 -11.50
C PRO A 55 -17.77 12.28 -12.00
N ALA A 56 -18.53 13.14 -11.32
CA ALA A 56 -18.67 14.55 -11.68
C ALA A 56 -17.37 15.36 -11.48
N ASN A 57 -16.49 14.92 -10.56
CA ASN A 57 -15.24 15.62 -10.23
C ASN A 57 -14.05 14.65 -10.11
N ALA A 58 -13.97 13.65 -10.99
CA ALA A 58 -12.98 12.57 -10.91
C ALA A 58 -11.54 13.11 -10.86
N SER A 59 -11.22 14.11 -11.68
CA SER A 59 -9.89 14.74 -11.73
C SER A 59 -9.47 15.34 -10.39
N LYS A 60 -10.42 15.89 -9.61
CA LYS A 60 -10.12 16.49 -8.30
C LYS A 60 -9.78 15.43 -7.27
N GLU A 61 -10.53 14.33 -7.22
CA GLU A 61 -10.23 13.22 -6.29
C GLU A 61 -8.93 12.50 -6.67
N MET A 62 -8.70 12.29 -7.97
CA MET A 62 -7.42 11.74 -8.46
C MET A 62 -6.25 12.67 -8.11
N ALA A 63 -6.39 13.98 -8.27
CA ALA A 63 -5.34 14.94 -7.91
C ALA A 63 -5.00 14.91 -6.40
N ARG A 64 -6.00 14.75 -5.53
CA ARG A 64 -5.79 14.60 -4.08
C ARG A 64 -4.98 13.34 -3.75
N LEU A 65 -5.29 12.22 -4.40
CA LEU A 65 -4.55 10.98 -4.24
C LEU A 65 -3.10 11.13 -4.73
N THR A 66 -2.89 11.74 -5.90
CA THR A 66 -1.54 12.01 -6.43
C THR A 66 -0.73 12.91 -5.50
N PHE A 67 -1.34 13.96 -4.97
CA PHE A 67 -0.69 14.85 -4.02
C PHE A 67 -0.31 14.11 -2.72
N GLY A 68 -1.22 13.31 -2.18
CA GLY A 68 -0.93 12.46 -1.02
C GLY A 68 0.21 11.47 -1.28
N PHE A 69 0.23 10.85 -2.46
CA PHE A 69 1.31 9.96 -2.89
C PHE A 69 2.65 10.69 -3.00
N ALA A 70 2.67 11.91 -3.57
CA ALA A 70 3.88 12.72 -3.67
C ALA A 70 4.43 13.11 -2.28
N LEU A 71 3.56 13.46 -1.32
CA LEU A 71 3.98 13.72 0.05
C LEU A 71 4.58 12.46 0.70
N ALA A 72 3.96 11.30 0.50
CA ALA A 72 4.48 10.03 1.01
C ALA A 72 5.87 9.69 0.43
N LEU A 73 6.14 10.02 -0.84
CA LEU A 73 7.47 9.82 -1.46
C LEU A 73 8.57 10.69 -0.86
N ILE A 74 8.23 11.83 -0.26
CA ILE A 74 9.20 12.70 0.44
C ILE A 74 9.39 12.20 1.87
N ILE A 75 8.28 11.93 2.56
CA ILE A 75 8.27 11.56 3.98
C ILE A 75 8.83 10.15 4.19
N GLY A 76 8.50 9.20 3.33
CA GLY A 76 8.88 7.79 3.44
C GLY A 76 10.39 7.58 3.52
N PRO A 77 11.20 8.03 2.54
CA PRO A 77 12.66 7.88 2.56
C PRO A 77 13.31 8.56 3.76
N PHE A 78 12.77 9.70 4.21
CA PHE A 78 13.26 10.38 5.41
C PHE A 78 13.13 9.48 6.64
N PHE A 79 11.94 8.93 6.90
CA PHE A 79 11.73 8.02 8.03
C PHE A 79 12.51 6.71 7.87
N THR A 80 12.52 6.12 6.68
CA THR A 80 13.27 4.89 6.40
C THR A 80 14.76 5.09 6.66
N GLY A 81 15.34 6.22 6.23
CA GLY A 81 16.75 6.53 6.44
C GLY A 81 17.11 6.68 7.91
N VAL A 82 16.34 7.49 8.65
CA VAL A 82 16.56 7.70 10.10
C VAL A 82 16.45 6.39 10.87
N LEU A 83 15.45 5.57 10.55
CA LEU A 83 15.26 4.28 11.22
C LEU A 83 16.38 3.30 10.87
N ALA A 84 16.77 3.20 9.60
CA ALA A 84 17.85 2.31 9.17
C ALA A 84 19.20 2.70 9.76
N GLU A 85 19.48 4.00 9.91
CA GLU A 85 20.69 4.48 10.59
C GLU A 85 20.70 4.11 12.07
N TYR A 86 19.56 4.25 12.76
CA TYR A 86 19.45 3.91 14.19
C TYR A 86 19.48 2.40 14.46
N SER A 87 18.80 1.59 13.66
CA SER A 87 18.75 0.13 13.82
C SER A 87 19.97 -0.58 13.22
N GLY A 88 20.70 0.07 12.32
CA GLY A 88 21.78 -0.55 11.53
C GLY A 88 21.30 -1.52 10.45
N SER A 89 19.99 -1.65 10.23
CA SER A 89 19.37 -2.56 9.24
C SER A 89 18.06 -1.99 8.67
N TYR A 90 17.73 -2.38 7.44
CA TYR A 90 16.45 -2.02 6.80
C TYR A 90 15.26 -2.87 7.28
N ASP A 91 15.47 -3.89 8.12
CA ASP A 91 14.39 -4.77 8.57
C ASP A 91 13.30 -4.02 9.33
N VAL A 92 13.70 -3.11 10.23
CA VAL A 92 12.78 -2.31 11.04
C VAL A 92 11.88 -1.42 10.17
N PRO A 93 12.40 -0.56 9.27
CA PRO A 93 11.54 0.25 8.41
C PRO A 93 10.70 -0.58 7.44
N ILE A 94 11.20 -1.72 6.93
CA ILE A 94 10.40 -2.61 6.07
C ILE A 94 9.25 -3.25 6.86
N LEU A 95 9.48 -3.67 8.11
CA LEU A 95 8.43 -4.22 8.98
C LEU A 95 7.36 -3.17 9.26
N ILE A 96 7.75 -1.93 9.54
CA ILE A 96 6.81 -0.81 9.72
C ILE A 96 6.01 -0.54 8.44
N ALA A 97 6.64 -0.58 7.27
CA ALA A 97 5.94 -0.47 5.99
C ALA A 97 4.91 -1.61 5.81
N GLY A 98 5.29 -2.84 6.18
CA GLY A 98 4.38 -3.99 6.20
C GLY A 98 3.18 -3.77 7.12
N CYS A 99 3.40 -3.25 8.33
CA CYS A 99 2.32 -2.89 9.26
C CYS A 99 1.40 -1.79 8.69
N LEU A 100 1.95 -0.75 8.08
CA LEU A 100 1.19 0.33 7.42
C LEU A 100 0.32 -0.22 6.28
N MET A 101 0.81 -1.18 5.52
CA MET A 101 0.03 -1.86 4.48
C MET A 101 -1.14 -2.65 5.06
N LEU A 102 -0.91 -3.40 6.14
CA LEU A 102 -1.98 -4.12 6.84
C LEU A 102 -3.05 -3.16 7.38
N LEU A 103 -2.63 -2.02 7.96
CA LEU A 103 -3.54 -0.95 8.37
C LEU A 103 -4.36 -0.41 7.20
N GLY A 104 -3.74 -0.20 6.03
CA GLY A 104 -4.44 0.19 4.81
C GLY A 104 -5.50 -0.83 4.39
N GLY A 105 -5.19 -2.13 4.48
CA GLY A 105 -6.16 -3.21 4.25
C GLY A 105 -7.35 -3.17 5.21
N ILE A 106 -7.09 -2.95 6.50
CA ILE A 106 -8.14 -2.82 7.53
C ILE A 106 -9.03 -1.61 7.25
N LEU A 107 -8.45 -0.44 6.93
CA LEU A 107 -9.20 0.77 6.60
C LEU A 107 -10.12 0.57 5.41
N ILE A 108 -9.68 -0.17 4.39
CA ILE A 108 -10.51 -0.51 3.24
C ILE A 108 -11.70 -1.38 3.66
N VAL A 109 -11.47 -2.41 4.49
CA VAL A 109 -12.55 -3.26 5.02
C VAL A 109 -13.57 -2.45 5.82
N ILE A 110 -13.11 -1.56 6.70
CA ILE A 110 -13.97 -0.66 7.46
C ILE A 110 -14.82 0.19 6.52
N ARG A 111 -14.20 0.82 5.52
CA ARG A 111 -14.89 1.65 4.53
C ARG A 111 -15.99 0.89 3.79
N GLU A 112 -15.76 -0.38 3.44
CA GLU A 112 -16.79 -1.20 2.78
C GLU A 112 -17.94 -1.56 3.73
N PHE A 113 -17.64 -1.83 5.00
CA PHE A 113 -18.64 -2.11 6.02
C PHE A 113 -19.58 -0.91 6.24
N PHE A 114 -19.03 0.31 6.30
CA PHE A 114 -19.83 1.55 6.42
C PHE A 114 -20.69 1.79 5.18
N LEU A 115 -20.15 1.61 3.97
CA LEU A 115 -20.93 1.79 2.73
C LEU A 115 -22.07 0.80 2.57
N LYS A 116 -21.91 -0.42 3.08
CA LYS A 116 -22.99 -1.42 3.06
C LYS A 116 -24.12 -1.03 4.03
N LYS A 117 -23.77 -0.40 5.15
CA LYS A 117 -24.72 0.07 6.16
C LYS A 117 -25.57 1.25 5.67
N ASP A 118 -24.98 2.20 4.92
CA ASP A 118 -25.72 3.34 4.34
C ASP A 118 -26.70 2.96 3.22
N LYS A 119 -26.65 1.72 2.72
CA LYS A 119 -27.56 1.20 1.68
C LYS A 119 -28.73 0.37 2.23
N ILE A 120 -28.84 0.19 3.54
CA ILE A 120 -29.91 -0.53 4.25
C ILE A 120 -30.76 0.50 4.99
#